data_AF-A0A090SI04-F1
#
_entry.id   AF-A0A090SI04-F1
#
_cell.length_a   1.000
_cell.length_b   1.000
_cell.length_c   1.000
_cell.angle_alpha   90.00
_cell.angle_beta   90.00
_cell.angle_gamma   90.00
#
_symmetry.space_group_name_H-M   'P 1'
#
loop_
_entity.id
_entity.type
_entity.pdbx_description
1 polymer ?
#
loop_
_entity_poly.entity_id
_entity_poly.type
_entity_poly.pdbx_seq_one_letter_code
_entity_poly.pdbx_strand_id
1 'polypeptide(L)'
;MQFGDNNDGMTFFLIEDDRAVLVVNNEYTNNEYLYTHQGKNISADDVRKAQAAHGVSVIELKKNFGQWQVNLDGRLNRRVTAFTEMEMTGVAAGHDLLKTAADKSGSKILGTFNNCANGQTPWVHILLVKRTLTATLPIPLVQNFQKVTHVMV
;
A
#
# COMPACT_ATOMS: atom_id res chain seq x y z
N MET A 1 1.38 11.76 -9.68
CA MET A 1 0.99 10.77 -8.66
C MET A 1 0.49 11.54 -7.44
N GLN A 2 -0.55 11.07 -6.74
CA GLN A 2 -1.18 11.77 -5.61
C GLN A 2 -1.20 10.87 -4.36
N PHE A 3 -1.29 11.47 -3.18
CA PHE A 3 -1.58 10.76 -1.93
C PHE A 3 -3.01 10.19 -1.96
N GLY A 4 -3.24 9.06 -1.30
CA GLY A 4 -4.57 8.43 -1.27
C GLY A 4 -5.55 9.13 -0.34
N ASP A 5 -6.81 8.68 -0.37
CA ASP A 5 -7.89 9.25 0.46
C ASP A 5 -8.00 8.52 1.81
N ASN A 6 -8.71 9.12 2.77
CA ASN A 6 -8.97 8.63 4.14
C ASN A 6 -7.79 7.86 4.73
N ASN A 7 -6.74 8.61 5.09
CA ASN A 7 -5.56 8.01 5.69
C ASN A 7 -5.91 7.31 7.01
N ASP A 8 -5.35 6.13 7.20
CA ASP A 8 -5.52 5.32 8.41
C ASP A 8 -4.14 4.97 8.98
N GLY A 9 -3.91 3.72 9.38
CA GLY A 9 -2.70 3.25 10.01
C GLY A 9 -1.43 3.69 9.29
N MET A 10 -0.45 4.16 10.06
CA MET A 10 0.81 4.67 9.53
C MET A 10 2.01 4.31 10.39
N THR A 11 3.15 4.12 9.73
CA THR A 11 4.44 3.88 10.38
C THR A 11 5.48 4.86 9.88
N PHE A 12 6.21 5.45 10.82
CA PHE A 12 7.35 6.34 10.53
C PHE A 12 8.66 5.54 10.61
N PHE A 13 9.46 5.60 9.55
CA PHE A 13 10.78 4.98 9.47
C PHE A 13 11.84 6.08 9.33
N LEU A 14 12.61 6.27 10.39
CA LEU A 14 13.78 7.13 10.34
C LEU A 14 14.84 6.46 9.47
N ILE A 15 15.39 7.20 8.50
CA ILE A 15 16.50 6.74 7.66
C ILE A 15 17.80 7.39 8.13
N GLU A 16 17.77 8.71 8.31
CA GLU A 16 18.83 9.58 8.81
C GLU A 16 18.19 10.64 9.74
N ASP A 17 18.98 11.41 10.49
CA ASP A 17 18.46 12.40 11.45
C ASP A 17 17.50 13.44 10.84
N ASP A 18 17.67 13.73 9.55
CA ASP A 18 16.88 14.67 8.77
C ASP A 18 16.12 14.02 7.60
N ARG A 19 16.15 12.69 7.46
CA ARG A 19 15.43 11.95 6.41
C ARG A 19 14.64 10.78 6.96
N ALA A 20 13.39 10.68 6.55
CA ALA A 20 12.52 9.58 6.95
C ALA A 20 11.56 9.17 5.82
N VAL A 21 10.90 8.04 6.01
CA VAL A 21 9.78 7.61 5.19
C VAL A 21 8.58 7.38 6.10
N LEU A 22 7.44 7.97 5.73
CA LEU A 22 6.16 7.65 6.32
C LEU A 22 5.40 6.76 5.35
N VAL A 23 4.92 5.62 5.85
CA VAL A 23 4.05 4.74 5.07
C VAL A 23 2.68 4.77 5.70
N VAL A 24 1.69 5.12 4.89
CA VAL A 24 0.34 5.45 5.33
C VAL A 24 -0.67 4.65 4.53
N ASN A 25 -1.57 3.97 5.22
CA ASN A 25 -2.69 3.29 4.59
C ASN A 25 -3.74 4.29 4.12
N ASN A 26 -4.43 3.94 3.04
CA ASN A 26 -5.56 4.68 2.49
C ASN A 26 -6.75 3.73 2.39
N GLU A 27 -7.69 3.88 3.32
CA GLU A 27 -8.67 2.84 3.61
C GLU A 27 -9.86 2.88 2.65
N TYR A 28 -10.53 4.03 2.53
CA TYR A 28 -11.74 4.18 1.74
C TYR A 28 -11.83 5.56 1.08
N THR A 29 -12.90 5.81 0.33
CA THR A 29 -13.15 7.10 -0.32
C THR A 29 -14.53 7.62 0.04
N ASN A 30 -14.66 8.94 0.10
CA ASN A 30 -15.95 9.60 0.27
C ASN A 30 -16.44 10.08 -1.11
N ASN A 31 -17.44 9.40 -1.67
CA ASN A 31 -17.89 9.65 -3.06
C ASN A 31 -18.40 11.08 -3.29
N GLU A 32 -18.96 11.70 -2.25
CA GLU A 32 -19.43 13.08 -2.23
C GLU A 32 -18.31 14.10 -2.47
N TYR A 33 -17.06 13.75 -2.13
CA TYR A 33 -15.89 14.61 -2.30
C TYR A 33 -14.98 14.14 -3.43
N LEU A 34 -14.95 12.83 -3.69
CA LEU A 34 -14.11 12.25 -4.74
C LEU A 34 -14.58 12.64 -6.15
N TYR A 35 -15.89 12.83 -6.35
CA TYR A 35 -16.47 13.10 -7.66
C TYR A 35 -17.24 14.42 -7.70
N THR A 36 -17.17 15.12 -8.83
CA THR A 36 -17.96 16.34 -9.07
C THR A 36 -19.47 16.07 -9.05
N HIS A 37 -19.89 14.89 -9.51
CA HIS A 37 -21.29 14.42 -9.47
C HIS A 37 -21.66 13.74 -8.14
N GLN A 38 -20.80 13.79 -7.12
CA GLN A 38 -21.06 13.28 -5.77
C GLN A 38 -21.51 11.81 -5.74
N GLY A 39 -20.99 10.99 -6.64
CA GLY A 39 -21.33 9.57 -6.75
C GLY A 39 -22.72 9.24 -7.34
N LYS A 40 -23.48 10.22 -7.83
CA LYS A 40 -24.84 9.98 -8.38
C LYS A 40 -24.88 9.25 -9.73
N ASN A 41 -23.79 9.29 -10.49
CA ASN A 41 -23.68 8.65 -11.79
C ASN A 41 -22.28 8.03 -11.94
N ILE A 42 -22.10 6.82 -11.40
CA ILE A 42 -20.81 6.13 -11.38
C ILE A 42 -20.51 5.48 -12.73
N SER A 43 -19.38 5.85 -13.31
CA SER A 43 -18.79 5.22 -14.50
C SER A 43 -17.67 4.23 -14.13
N ALA A 44 -17.19 3.48 -15.12
CA ALA A 44 -16.01 2.63 -14.94
C ALA A 44 -14.75 3.45 -14.60
N ASP A 45 -14.62 4.67 -15.10
CA ASP A 45 -13.49 5.55 -14.78
C ASP A 45 -13.58 6.08 -13.35
N ASP A 46 -14.79 6.30 -12.84
CA ASP A 46 -15.00 6.66 -11.43
C ASP A 46 -14.58 5.52 -10.52
N VAL A 47 -14.97 4.28 -10.84
CA VAL A 47 -14.49 3.08 -10.10
C VAL A 47 -12.97 3.01 -10.11
N ARG A 48 -12.33 3.25 -11.26
CA ARG A 48 -10.85 3.27 -11.35
C ARG A 48 -10.25 4.37 -10.49
N LYS A 49 -10.88 5.55 -10.44
CA LYS A 49 -10.44 6.67 -9.60
C LYS A 49 -10.53 6.32 -8.11
N ALA A 50 -11.64 5.74 -7.65
CA ALA A 50 -11.74 5.26 -6.27
C ALA A 50 -10.67 4.21 -5.97
N GLN A 51 -10.54 3.20 -6.81
CA GLN A 51 -9.51 2.15 -6.69
C GLN A 51 -8.08 2.71 -6.62
N ALA A 52 -7.79 3.81 -7.32
CA ALA A 52 -6.51 4.51 -7.25
C ALA A 52 -6.33 5.35 -5.98
N ALA A 53 -7.41 5.73 -5.29
CA ALA A 53 -7.37 6.47 -4.03
C ALA A 53 -7.14 5.55 -2.81
N HIS A 54 -7.47 4.26 -2.91
CA HIS A 54 -7.15 3.24 -1.91
C HIS A 54 -5.67 2.82 -1.91
N GLY A 55 -5.29 2.08 -0.88
CA GLY A 55 -4.06 1.29 -0.82
C GLY A 55 -3.07 1.84 0.19
N VAL A 56 -1.87 2.17 -0.27
CA VAL A 56 -0.78 2.69 0.58
C VAL A 56 -0.07 3.84 -0.12
N SER A 57 0.24 4.87 0.65
CA SER A 57 1.09 5.98 0.27
C SER A 57 2.41 5.89 1.03
N VAL A 58 3.51 5.76 0.30
CA VAL A 58 4.88 5.87 0.82
C VAL A 58 5.36 7.26 0.48
N ILE A 59 5.69 8.06 1.48
CA ILE A 59 6.18 9.43 1.31
C ILE A 59 7.52 9.61 2.04
N GLU A 60 8.50 10.17 1.35
CA GLU A 60 9.72 10.66 1.99
C GLU A 60 9.45 11.97 2.70
N LEU A 61 10.09 12.11 3.86
CA LEU A 61 10.08 13.30 4.68
C LEU A 61 11.51 13.80 4.81
N LYS A 62 11.67 15.12 4.75
CA LYS A 62 12.91 15.81 5.10
C LYS A 62 12.67 16.71 6.30
N LYS A 63 13.65 16.81 7.19
CA LYS A 63 13.58 17.67 8.37
C LYS A 63 14.21 19.01 8.02
N ASN A 64 13.43 20.08 8.15
CA ASN A 64 13.89 21.44 7.93
C ASN A 64 13.62 22.27 9.19
N PHE A 65 14.67 22.87 9.76
CA PHE A 65 14.59 23.63 11.03
C PHE A 65 13.85 22.87 12.15
N GLY A 66 14.12 21.57 12.27
CA GLY A 66 13.50 20.71 13.28
C GLY A 66 12.11 20.18 12.93
N GLN A 67 11.49 20.63 11.83
CA GLN A 67 10.15 20.23 11.42
C GLN A 67 10.20 19.28 10.21
N TRP A 68 9.43 18.19 10.26
CA TRP A 68 9.29 17.28 9.14
C TRP A 68 8.40 17.87 8.06
N GLN A 69 8.85 17.78 6.81
CA GLN A 69 8.12 18.24 5.63
C GLN A 69 8.14 17.14 4.57
N VAL A 70 7.06 17.04 3.80
CA VAL A 70 7.02 16.10 2.67
C VAL A 70 8.05 16.49 1.63
N ASN A 71 8.91 15.53 1.26
CA ASN A 71 9.84 15.68 0.16
C ASN A 71 9.15 15.20 -1.13
N LEU A 72 8.55 16.12 -1.89
CA LEU A 72 7.82 15.78 -3.13
C LEU A 72 8.71 15.11 -4.19
N ASP A 73 10.01 15.44 -4.20
CA ASP A 73 11.01 14.89 -5.10
C ASP A 73 11.70 13.62 -4.54
N GLY A 74 11.20 13.09 -3.42
CA GLY A 74 11.72 11.88 -2.78
C GLY A 74 11.66 10.66 -3.70
N ARG A 75 12.77 9.93 -3.80
CA ARG A 75 12.91 8.79 -4.72
C ARG A 75 12.13 7.56 -4.28
N LEU A 76 11.82 7.45 -2.99
CA LEU A 76 11.03 6.39 -2.37
C LEU A 76 9.52 6.71 -2.40
N ASN A 77 9.12 7.91 -2.86
CA ASN A 77 7.71 8.26 -3.00
C ASN A 77 7.03 7.25 -3.93
N ARG A 78 6.00 6.58 -3.42
CA ARG A 78 5.31 5.51 -4.15
C ARG A 78 3.85 5.39 -3.73
N ARG A 79 3.01 5.06 -4.70
CA ARG A 79 1.66 4.55 -4.45
C ARG A 79 1.59 3.06 -4.71
N VAL A 80 0.97 2.37 -3.77
CA VAL A 80 0.48 1.00 -3.91
C VAL A 80 -1.04 1.11 -3.93
N THR A 81 -1.66 0.61 -4.99
CA THR A 81 -3.10 0.79 -5.25
C THR A 81 -3.78 -0.54 -5.50
N ALA A 82 -5.08 -0.52 -5.79
CA ALA A 82 -5.82 -1.70 -6.24
C ALA A 82 -5.37 -2.26 -7.60
N PHE A 83 -4.39 -1.63 -8.28
CA PHE A 83 -3.84 -2.08 -9.56
C PHE A 83 -2.37 -2.50 -9.47
N THR A 84 -1.75 -2.41 -8.30
CA THR A 84 -0.34 -2.77 -8.17
C THR A 84 -0.20 -4.28 -8.19
N GLU A 85 0.56 -4.84 -9.15
CA GLU A 85 0.84 -6.27 -9.16
C GLU A 85 1.62 -6.69 -7.90
N MET A 86 1.21 -7.80 -7.31
CA MET A 86 1.78 -8.37 -6.10
C MET A 86 1.97 -9.87 -6.24
N GLU A 87 3.01 -10.38 -5.61
CA GLU A 87 3.27 -11.82 -5.48
C GLU A 87 2.52 -12.35 -4.25
N MET A 88 1.76 -13.43 -4.42
CA MET A 88 1.24 -14.19 -3.29
C MET A 88 2.25 -15.25 -2.88
N THR A 89 2.57 -15.28 -1.60
CA THR A 89 3.52 -16.23 -1.01
C THR A 89 2.87 -16.96 0.17
N GLY A 90 3.58 -17.95 0.71
CA GLY A 90 3.07 -18.77 1.81
C GLY A 90 2.32 -20.01 1.33
N VAL A 91 1.79 -20.79 2.28
CA VAL A 91 1.27 -22.15 2.02
C VAL A 91 0.07 -22.19 1.07
N ALA A 92 -0.69 -21.11 1.00
CA ALA A 92 -1.84 -21.02 0.12
C ALA A 92 -1.45 -20.64 -1.32
N ALA A 93 -0.28 -20.07 -1.58
CA ALA A 93 0.09 -19.59 -2.91
C ALA A 93 0.01 -20.70 -3.97
N GLY A 94 -0.71 -20.45 -5.05
CA GLY A 94 -0.92 -21.41 -6.13
C GLY A 94 -2.04 -22.44 -5.91
N HIS A 95 -2.71 -22.41 -4.75
CA HIS A 95 -3.85 -23.28 -4.46
C HIS A 95 -4.99 -23.06 -5.46
N ASP A 96 -5.70 -24.13 -5.84
CA ASP A 96 -6.72 -24.08 -6.91
C ASP A 96 -7.83 -23.06 -6.64
N LEU A 97 -8.19 -22.85 -5.38
CA LEU A 97 -9.19 -21.85 -4.95
C LEU A 97 -8.77 -20.39 -5.20
N LEU A 98 -7.50 -20.14 -5.48
CA LEU A 98 -6.98 -18.79 -5.74
C LEU A 98 -6.83 -18.52 -7.24
N LYS A 99 -7.00 -19.53 -8.09
CA LYS A 99 -6.90 -19.38 -9.53
C LYS A 99 -8.14 -18.69 -10.06
N THR A 100 -7.93 -17.67 -10.88
CA THR A 100 -8.99 -16.91 -11.54
C THR A 100 -8.79 -16.94 -13.06
N ALA A 101 -9.76 -16.41 -13.82
CA ALA A 101 -9.58 -16.26 -15.27
C ALA A 101 -8.39 -15.34 -15.61
N ALA A 102 -8.12 -14.34 -14.77
CA ALA A 102 -7.05 -13.36 -14.94
C ALA A 102 -5.69 -13.87 -14.44
N ASP A 103 -5.68 -14.72 -13.40
CA ASP A 103 -4.48 -15.40 -12.93
C ASP A 103 -4.73 -16.90 -12.76
N LYS A 104 -4.29 -17.68 -13.76
CA LYS A 104 -4.37 -19.15 -13.73
C LYS A 104 -3.32 -19.78 -12.81
N SER A 105 -2.31 -19.03 -12.37
CA SER A 105 -1.28 -19.55 -11.46
C SER A 105 -1.76 -19.58 -10.02
N GLY A 106 -2.64 -18.66 -9.61
CA GLY A 106 -3.09 -18.50 -8.22
C GLY A 106 -2.00 -17.92 -7.31
N SER A 107 -0.98 -17.28 -7.90
CA SER A 107 0.16 -16.71 -7.19
C SER A 107 0.39 -15.22 -7.52
N LYS A 108 -0.45 -14.61 -8.35
CA LYS A 108 -0.40 -13.18 -8.68
C LYS A 108 -1.68 -12.49 -8.22
N ILE A 109 -1.53 -11.42 -7.44
CA ILE A 109 -2.63 -10.60 -6.94
C ILE A 109 -2.54 -9.22 -7.58
N LEU A 110 -3.69 -8.67 -7.96
CA LEU A 110 -3.78 -7.29 -8.40
C LEU A 110 -4.26 -6.40 -7.24
N GLY A 111 -3.31 -5.73 -6.63
CA GLY A 111 -3.52 -4.62 -5.71
C GLY A 111 -3.91 -4.95 -4.28
N THR A 112 -4.09 -3.87 -3.51
CA THR A 112 -4.61 -3.87 -2.14
C THR A 112 -5.57 -2.70 -1.97
N PHE A 113 -6.62 -2.88 -1.16
CA PHE A 113 -7.62 -1.85 -0.85
C PHE A 113 -8.37 -2.20 0.44
N ASN A 114 -9.01 -1.20 1.06
CA ASN A 114 -9.54 -1.27 2.43
C ASN A 114 -8.43 -1.58 3.43
N ASN A 115 -7.34 -0.85 3.33
CA ASN A 115 -6.19 -0.90 4.21
C ASN A 115 -6.49 -0.05 5.45
N CYS A 116 -6.74 -0.69 6.60
CA CYS A 116 -7.12 0.00 7.85
C CYS A 116 -5.85 0.32 8.68
N ALA A 117 -5.59 -0.47 9.72
CA ALA A 117 -4.41 -0.32 10.57
C ALA A 117 -3.11 -0.88 9.96
N ASN A 118 -2.00 -0.71 10.68
CA ASN A 118 -0.66 -1.13 10.27
C ASN A 118 0.05 -1.95 11.36
N GLY A 119 1.05 -2.72 10.93
CA GLY A 119 2.02 -3.36 11.81
C GLY A 119 3.45 -3.11 11.32
N GLN A 120 4.39 -2.88 12.25
CA GLN A 120 5.81 -2.74 11.93
C GLN A 120 6.56 -3.99 12.37
N THR A 121 7.30 -4.59 11.45
CA THR A 121 8.22 -5.69 11.79
C THR A 121 9.58 -5.14 12.21
N PRO A 122 10.32 -5.86 13.08
CA PRO A 122 11.68 -5.46 13.51
C PRO A 122 12.70 -5.39 12.36
N TRP A 123 12.46 -6.09 11.26
CA TRP A 123 13.34 -6.19 10.09
C TRP A 123 12.90 -5.26 8.93
N VAL A 124 12.38 -4.07 9.25
CA VAL A 124 12.03 -2.96 8.32
C VAL A 124 11.05 -3.38 7.21
N HIS A 125 10.04 -4.17 7.55
CA HIS A 125 8.87 -4.41 6.70
C HIS A 125 7.58 -3.94 7.38
N ILE A 126 6.59 -3.60 6.55
CA ILE A 126 5.27 -3.17 7.00
C ILE A 126 4.25 -4.27 6.71
N LEU A 127 3.36 -4.49 7.67
CA LEU A 127 2.20 -5.36 7.54
C LEU A 127 0.97 -4.50 7.26
N LEU A 128 0.30 -4.79 6.15
CA LEU A 128 -1.00 -4.24 5.78
C LEU A 128 -2.08 -5.23 6.22
N VAL A 129 -3.01 -4.78 7.06
CA VAL A 129 -4.07 -5.67 7.57
C VAL A 129 -5.34 -5.52 6.75
N LYS A 130 -5.68 -6.60 6.04
CA LYS A 130 -7.06 -6.99 5.72
C LYS A 130 -7.14 -8.48 6.01
N ARG A 131 -8.19 -8.96 6.70
CA ARG A 131 -8.38 -10.38 7.06
C ARG A 131 -7.92 -11.27 5.88
N THR A 132 -6.75 -11.90 6.05
CA THR A 132 -6.19 -13.00 5.23
C THR A 132 -5.37 -12.68 3.97
N LEU A 133 -4.82 -11.47 3.73
CA LEU A 133 -3.76 -11.30 2.70
C LEU A 133 -2.65 -10.33 3.15
N THR A 134 -1.45 -10.86 3.39
CA THR A 134 -0.26 -10.08 3.79
C THR A 134 0.53 -9.67 2.54
N ALA A 135 0.53 -8.38 2.19
CA ALA A 135 1.46 -7.82 1.22
C ALA A 135 2.67 -7.22 1.96
N THR A 136 3.85 -7.77 1.71
CA THR A 136 5.12 -7.27 2.26
C THR A 136 5.77 -6.33 1.25
N LEU A 137 5.99 -5.08 1.63
CA LEU A 137 6.71 -4.13 0.79
C LEU A 137 8.21 -4.18 1.15
N PRO A 138 9.10 -4.60 0.22
CA PRO A 138 10.53 -4.47 0.45
C PRO A 138 10.92 -3.00 0.35
N ILE A 139 11.32 -2.40 1.47
CA ILE A 139 12.06 -1.14 1.47
C ILE A 139 13.54 -1.50 1.31
N PRO A 140 14.26 -1.03 0.28
CA PRO A 140 15.66 -1.34 0.08
C PRO A 140 16.53 -0.57 1.09
N LEU A 141 16.49 -0.97 2.36
CA LEU A 141 17.39 -0.48 3.41
C LEU A 141 18.27 -1.57 4.02
N VAL A 142 18.10 -2.84 3.63
CA VAL A 142 19.01 -3.93 4.06
C VAL A 142 19.21 -4.91 2.90
N GLN A 143 20.42 -4.90 2.33
CA GLN A 143 20.78 -5.66 1.13
C GLN A 143 20.92 -7.18 1.30
N ASN A 144 20.51 -7.81 2.41
CA ASN A 144 21.00 -9.16 2.73
C ASN A 144 20.07 -10.12 3.49
N PHE A 145 18.73 -10.07 3.36
CA PHE A 145 17.91 -11.14 3.92
C PHE A 145 16.77 -11.58 3.01
N GLN A 146 16.72 -12.89 2.79
CA GLN A 146 15.85 -13.59 1.86
C GLN A 146 14.36 -13.45 2.21
N LYS A 147 13.57 -13.39 1.14
CA LYS A 147 12.10 -13.43 1.09
C LYS A 147 11.50 -14.38 2.15
N VAL A 148 10.80 -13.83 3.15
CA VAL A 148 9.88 -14.61 3.98
C VAL A 148 8.63 -13.76 4.26
N THR A 149 7.57 -14.03 3.51
CA THR A 149 6.21 -13.53 3.80
C THR A 149 5.30 -14.74 4.02
N HIS A 150 4.97 -14.99 5.29
CA HIS A 150 3.99 -16.00 5.68
C HIS A 150 2.60 -15.38 5.62
N VAL A 151 1.79 -15.79 4.65
CA VAL A 151 0.34 -15.66 4.74
C VAL A 151 -0.13 -16.82 5.62
N MET A 152 -0.46 -16.53 6.89
CA MET A 152 -1.27 -17.46 7.68
C MET A 152 -2.73 -17.26 7.26
N VAL A 153 -3.32 -18.32 6.71
CA VAL A 153 -4.75 -18.42 6.44
C VAL A 153 -5.52 -18.53 7.75
#